data_AF-A0A2J8IFX7-F1
#
_entry.id   AF-A0A2J8IFX7-F1
#
_cell.length_a   1.000
_cell.length_b   1.000
_cell.length_c   1.000
_cell.angle_alpha   90.00
_cell.angle_beta   90.00
_cell.angle_gamma   90.00
#
_symmetry.space_group_name_H-M   'P 1'
#
loop_
_entity.id
_entity.type
_entity.pdbx_description
1 polymer ?
#
loop_
_entity_poly.entity_id
_entity_poly.type
_entity_poly.pdbx_seq_one_letter_code
_entity_poly.pdbx_strand_id
1 'polypeptide(L)'
;MSLQAVGSAKQLSSYGGPILEIQFVGQPFSDQIGKRVKELLLQEGTRSRFLVAWGKTSGLSRLSNELTSSIKRGGRVEAIVGVDEGGASIEGLQGLIDLTTESYVFHNPRRPVRTFHPKLYIFENDQETNILIGSGNLTLGGLFRNYEAAAWVRVGPSDTADAKAFVEEANAYFEKFQTDPNACKNLTLELIEDLKQDPTLVILPEGKGRRSRGNGVPIQADQQRVFESSELDLLGDPPTVVHRVDGAQDIDLLFTDIDLQYPDPDSDTVTDELLPLQGFYKKLSDNDVSLTSSPGQIVIPIRFQEFFSPLEVTQDDRASGGPLKEERVVKGYFSSGAEIIDFQGRVILYTPAANHPRQNKEIRFTFHNRGVLTTLQAGHYLRFIRAGDLVSVTQHVESPGVSNFDWLEYTSGSSDEALEDQSGN
;
A
#
# COMPACT_ATOMS: atom_id res chain seq x y z
N MET A 1 10.07 -40.57 -12.70
CA MET A 1 10.60 -40.19 -11.37
C MET A 1 9.43 -39.79 -10.50
N SER A 2 9.07 -40.65 -9.54
CA SER A 2 7.98 -40.44 -8.59
C SER A 2 8.42 -39.43 -7.53
N LEU A 3 7.73 -38.29 -7.43
CA LEU A 3 7.80 -37.44 -6.25
C LEU A 3 6.85 -38.03 -5.21
N GLN A 4 7.46 -38.69 -4.22
CA GLN A 4 6.79 -39.28 -3.08
C GLN A 4 6.07 -38.20 -2.28
N ALA A 5 4.80 -38.46 -2.00
CA ALA A 5 4.02 -37.76 -1.00
C ALA A 5 4.74 -37.85 0.36
N VAL A 6 5.10 -36.70 0.93
CA VAL A 6 5.47 -36.61 2.34
C VAL A 6 4.17 -36.50 3.14
N GLY A 7 3.45 -37.61 3.19
CA GLY A 7 2.48 -37.89 4.23
C GLY A 7 3.24 -38.52 5.39
N SER A 8 3.64 -37.71 6.35
CA SER A 8 4.10 -38.17 7.66
C SER A 8 3.06 -37.73 8.68
N ALA A 9 2.01 -38.56 8.82
CA ALA A 9 1.26 -38.62 10.07
C ALA A 9 2.25 -39.09 11.14
N LYS A 10 2.90 -38.14 11.83
CA LYS A 10 3.66 -38.44 13.04
C LYS A 10 2.64 -38.85 14.09
N GLN A 11 2.65 -40.14 14.38
CA GLN A 11 2.06 -40.76 15.55
C GLN A 11 2.43 -39.91 16.78
N LEU A 12 1.47 -39.16 17.31
CA LEU A 12 1.62 -38.36 18.53
C LEU A 12 1.96 -39.32 19.67
N SER A 13 3.21 -39.29 20.10
CA SER A 13 3.64 -40.00 21.29
C SER A 13 2.99 -39.33 22.51
N SER A 14 2.51 -40.15 23.44
CA SER A 14 1.85 -39.76 24.69
C SER A 14 2.80 -39.13 25.72
N TYR A 15 3.78 -38.35 25.28
CA TYR A 15 4.71 -37.63 26.13
C TYR A 15 4.32 -36.16 26.14
N GLY A 16 3.70 -35.70 27.23
CA GLY A 16 3.24 -34.32 27.45
C GLY A 16 4.35 -33.29 27.66
N GLY A 17 5.37 -33.33 26.80
CA GLY A 17 6.43 -32.32 26.73
C GLY A 17 6.00 -31.07 25.96
N PRO A 18 6.86 -30.05 25.88
CA PRO A 18 6.61 -28.86 25.06
C PRO A 18 6.46 -29.23 23.58
N ILE A 19 5.54 -28.55 22.89
CA ILE A 19 5.19 -28.80 21.48
C ILE A 19 5.28 -27.55 20.61
N LEU A 20 5.87 -26.45 21.12
CA LEU A 20 6.01 -25.19 20.41
C LEU A 20 6.56 -25.40 18.99
N GLU A 21 5.80 -24.94 18.02
CA GLU A 21 6.15 -25.04 16.61
C GLU A 21 5.80 -23.74 15.90
N ILE A 22 6.75 -23.21 15.14
CA ILE A 22 6.58 -22.01 14.32
C ILE A 22 6.92 -22.36 12.89
N GLN A 23 6.00 -22.11 11.97
CA GLN A 23 6.18 -22.40 10.56
C GLN A 23 5.79 -21.20 9.70
N PHE A 24 6.62 -20.90 8.69
CA PHE A 24 6.26 -19.97 7.64
C PHE A 24 5.29 -20.63 6.63
N VAL A 25 4.16 -19.96 6.40
CA VAL A 25 3.13 -20.32 5.42
C VAL A 25 3.26 -19.34 4.26
N GLY A 26 3.90 -19.79 3.17
CA GLY A 26 4.14 -19.00 1.97
C GLY A 26 3.28 -19.48 0.82
N GLN A 27 2.13 -18.84 0.62
CA GLN A 27 1.23 -19.15 -0.49
C GLN A 27 1.73 -18.45 -1.77
N PRO A 28 1.68 -19.09 -2.96
CA PRO A 28 1.15 -20.44 -3.25
C PRO A 28 2.22 -21.56 -3.21
N PHE A 29 3.41 -21.30 -2.68
CA PHE A 29 4.58 -22.17 -2.88
C PHE A 29 4.71 -23.31 -1.86
N SER A 30 4.58 -23.01 -0.57
CA SER A 30 4.86 -23.98 0.50
C SER A 30 3.60 -24.55 1.14
N ASP A 31 2.59 -23.72 1.39
CA ASP A 31 1.33 -24.11 2.00
C ASP A 31 0.24 -23.04 1.74
N GLN A 32 -1.00 -23.35 2.07
CA GLN A 32 -2.14 -22.43 1.94
C GLN A 32 -2.74 -22.12 3.31
N ILE A 33 -2.99 -20.83 3.59
CA ILE A 33 -3.63 -20.39 4.83
C ILE A 33 -4.98 -21.10 5.01
N GLY A 34 -5.78 -21.14 3.93
CA GLY A 34 -7.08 -21.80 3.92
C GLY A 34 -6.98 -23.30 4.18
N LYS A 35 -5.96 -24.00 3.69
CA LYS A 35 -5.78 -25.42 3.97
C LYS A 35 -5.57 -25.66 5.47
N ARG A 36 -4.70 -24.87 6.12
CA ARG A 36 -4.48 -24.94 7.57
C ARG A 36 -5.73 -24.60 8.39
N VAL A 37 -6.43 -23.52 8.02
CA VAL A 37 -7.71 -23.16 8.66
C VAL A 37 -8.70 -24.33 8.60
N LYS A 38 -8.81 -25.01 7.45
CA LYS A 38 -9.69 -26.17 7.31
C LYS A 38 -9.29 -27.33 8.22
N GLU A 39 -8.00 -27.65 8.29
CA GLU A 39 -7.49 -28.71 9.17
C GLU A 39 -7.75 -28.40 10.65
N LEU A 40 -7.51 -27.16 11.08
CA LEU A 40 -7.70 -26.73 12.48
C LEU A 40 -9.18 -26.67 12.90
N LEU A 41 -10.08 -26.27 11.99
CA LEU A 41 -11.53 -26.30 12.22
C LEU A 41 -12.06 -27.73 12.45
N LEU A 42 -11.34 -28.75 12.00
CA LEU A 42 -11.74 -30.15 12.13
C LEU A 42 -11.35 -30.79 13.47
N GLN A 43 -10.50 -30.13 14.27
CA GLN A 43 -10.18 -30.58 15.62
C GLN A 43 -11.43 -30.56 16.54
N GLU A 44 -11.43 -31.43 17.56
CA GLU A 44 -12.56 -31.56 18.51
C GLU A 44 -12.54 -30.45 19.56
N GLY A 45 -13.73 -29.96 19.95
CA GLY A 45 -13.87 -28.95 21.00
C GLY A 45 -13.26 -27.58 20.67
N THR A 46 -12.85 -27.37 19.42
CA THR A 46 -12.08 -26.17 19.05
C THR A 46 -12.94 -24.92 19.10
N ARG A 47 -12.47 -23.95 19.88
CA ARG A 47 -12.89 -22.55 19.78
C ARG A 47 -12.07 -21.86 18.72
N SER A 48 -12.74 -21.30 17.71
CA SER A 48 -12.13 -20.63 16.58
C SER A 48 -12.48 -19.15 16.59
N ARG A 49 -11.48 -18.26 16.56
CA ARG A 49 -11.64 -16.81 16.53
C ARG A 49 -11.00 -16.24 15.27
N PHE A 50 -11.79 -15.58 14.43
CA PHE A 50 -11.34 -14.97 13.18
C PHE A 50 -11.40 -13.44 13.31
N LEU A 51 -10.26 -12.78 13.21
CA LEU A 51 -10.12 -11.32 13.22
C LEU A 51 -9.52 -10.88 11.89
N VAL A 52 -10.37 -10.50 10.95
CA VAL A 52 -9.97 -10.27 9.55
C VAL A 52 -10.50 -8.94 9.04
N ALA A 53 -9.69 -8.24 8.26
CA ALA A 53 -10.11 -6.99 7.63
C ALA A 53 -11.31 -7.23 6.72
N TRP A 54 -11.30 -8.31 5.93
CA TRP A 54 -12.30 -8.56 4.89
C TRP A 54 -12.84 -10.00 4.96
N GLY A 55 -14.17 -10.12 4.98
CA GLY A 55 -14.91 -11.37 4.85
C GLY A 55 -15.80 -11.36 3.61
N LYS A 56 -15.61 -12.34 2.71
CA LYS A 56 -16.41 -12.48 1.47
C LYS A 56 -16.99 -13.88 1.35
N THR A 57 -18.11 -14.00 0.64
CA THR A 57 -18.75 -15.30 0.34
C THR A 57 -17.78 -16.24 -0.38
N SER A 58 -16.93 -15.70 -1.26
CA SER A 58 -15.88 -16.47 -1.94
C SER A 58 -14.90 -17.18 -1.00
N GLY A 59 -14.60 -16.63 0.18
CA GLY A 59 -13.81 -17.30 1.21
C GLY A 59 -14.64 -18.25 2.06
N LEU A 60 -15.75 -17.74 2.61
CA LEU A 60 -16.65 -18.49 3.50
C LEU A 60 -17.19 -19.77 2.88
N SER A 61 -17.62 -19.73 1.63
CA SER A 61 -18.14 -20.90 0.91
C SER A 61 -17.13 -22.05 0.83
N ARG A 62 -15.81 -21.76 0.85
CA ARG A 62 -14.73 -22.76 0.83
C ARG A 62 -14.43 -23.39 2.18
N LEU A 63 -14.88 -22.75 3.26
CA LEU A 63 -14.77 -23.24 4.65
C LEU A 63 -16.12 -23.75 5.21
N SER A 64 -17.22 -23.58 4.46
CA SER A 64 -18.58 -23.82 4.93
C SER A 64 -18.81 -25.20 5.55
N ASN A 65 -18.26 -26.25 4.94
CA ASN A 65 -18.38 -27.62 5.45
C ASN A 65 -17.65 -27.78 6.79
N GLU A 66 -16.43 -27.28 6.90
CA GLU A 66 -15.59 -27.41 8.09
C GLU A 66 -16.14 -26.57 9.24
N LEU A 67 -16.61 -25.35 8.95
CA LEU A 67 -17.29 -24.48 9.92
C LEU A 67 -18.55 -25.15 10.48
N THR A 68 -19.45 -25.60 9.60
CA THR A 68 -20.68 -26.30 10.00
C THR A 68 -20.38 -27.54 10.82
N SER A 69 -19.35 -28.29 10.42
CA SER A 69 -18.97 -29.52 11.12
C SER A 69 -18.34 -29.24 12.49
N SER A 70 -17.54 -28.19 12.61
CA SER A 70 -16.96 -27.73 13.88
C SER A 70 -18.07 -27.41 14.89
N ILE A 71 -19.04 -26.59 14.50
CA ILE A 71 -20.17 -26.19 15.35
C ILE A 71 -21.02 -27.40 15.75
N LYS A 72 -21.31 -28.32 14.81
CA LYS A 72 -22.06 -29.56 15.10
C LYS A 72 -21.36 -30.48 16.10
N ARG A 73 -20.02 -30.43 16.20
CA ARG A 73 -19.23 -31.17 17.20
C ARG A 73 -19.06 -30.41 18.51
N GLY A 74 -19.75 -29.30 18.72
CA GLY A 74 -19.66 -28.48 19.92
C GLY A 74 -18.54 -27.44 19.90
N GLY A 75 -17.89 -27.23 18.76
CA GLY A 75 -16.96 -26.11 18.57
C GLY A 75 -17.69 -24.77 18.55
N ARG A 76 -16.97 -23.69 18.85
CA ARG A 76 -17.47 -22.31 18.80
C ARG A 76 -16.69 -21.53 17.76
N VAL A 77 -17.38 -20.74 16.93
CA VAL A 77 -16.74 -19.93 15.89
C VAL A 77 -17.16 -18.47 16.06
N GLU A 78 -16.21 -17.63 16.44
CA GLU A 78 -16.38 -16.20 16.61
C GLU A 78 -15.66 -15.47 15.47
N ALA A 79 -16.31 -14.51 14.82
CA ALA A 79 -15.70 -13.75 13.73
C ALA A 79 -15.92 -12.25 13.88
N ILE A 80 -14.86 -11.45 13.82
CA ILE A 80 -14.91 -10.00 13.70
C ILE A 80 -14.37 -9.64 12.31
N VAL A 81 -15.20 -8.98 11.51
CA VAL A 81 -14.82 -8.53 10.17
C VAL A 81 -14.87 -7.02 10.02
N GLY A 82 -13.92 -6.45 9.29
CA GLY A 82 -13.93 -5.04 8.92
C GLY A 82 -14.85 -4.75 7.73
N VAL A 83 -15.36 -3.51 7.68
CA VAL A 83 -16.06 -2.96 6.48
C VAL A 83 -15.25 -1.85 5.79
N ASP A 84 -14.04 -1.61 6.28
CA ASP A 84 -13.14 -0.62 5.68
C ASP A 84 -12.75 -0.99 4.26
N GLU A 85 -12.54 0.05 3.45
CA GLU A 85 -12.06 -0.09 2.08
C GLU A 85 -12.95 -1.02 1.22
N GLY A 86 -14.23 -1.20 1.57
CA GLY A 86 -15.20 -1.97 0.80
C GLY A 86 -14.83 -3.44 0.58
N GLY A 87 -14.08 -4.02 1.52
CA GLY A 87 -13.63 -5.41 1.39
C GLY A 87 -14.59 -6.47 1.92
N ALA A 88 -15.60 -6.09 2.72
CA ALA A 88 -16.74 -6.94 3.04
C ALA A 88 -17.86 -6.78 2.00
N SER A 89 -18.53 -7.88 1.65
CA SER A 89 -19.73 -7.89 0.81
C SER A 89 -20.99 -8.15 1.65
N ILE A 90 -22.16 -7.74 1.16
CA ILE A 90 -23.45 -8.03 1.80
C ILE A 90 -23.60 -9.54 1.98
N GLU A 91 -23.30 -10.31 0.93
CA GLU A 91 -23.39 -11.77 0.96
C GLU A 91 -22.33 -12.40 1.88
N GLY A 92 -21.18 -11.74 2.04
CA GLY A 92 -20.14 -12.14 2.99
C GLY A 92 -20.59 -11.97 4.44
N LEU A 93 -21.20 -10.82 4.75
CA LEU A 93 -21.79 -10.54 6.06
C LEU A 93 -22.92 -11.52 6.39
N GLN A 94 -23.84 -11.77 5.44
CA GLN A 94 -24.89 -12.77 5.62
C GLN A 94 -24.30 -14.16 5.87
N GLY A 95 -23.30 -14.56 5.09
CA GLY A 95 -22.65 -15.85 5.25
C GLY A 95 -21.96 -16.03 6.61
N LEU A 96 -21.51 -14.95 7.26
CA LEU A 96 -20.98 -15.03 8.63
C LEU A 96 -22.06 -15.35 9.65
N ILE A 97 -23.23 -14.71 9.55
CA ILE A 97 -24.39 -15.02 10.40
C ILE A 97 -24.73 -16.51 10.31
N ASP A 98 -24.70 -17.06 9.08
CA ASP A 98 -25.13 -18.43 8.83
C ASP A 98 -24.08 -19.49 9.23
N LEU A 99 -22.79 -19.14 9.22
CA LEU A 99 -21.67 -20.09 9.32
C LEU A 99 -20.84 -19.96 10.60
N THR A 100 -21.14 -18.98 11.46
CA THR A 100 -20.44 -18.80 12.74
C THR A 100 -21.42 -18.89 13.91
N THR A 101 -20.91 -19.12 15.12
CA THR A 101 -21.75 -19.05 16.32
C THR A 101 -22.00 -17.61 16.73
N GLU A 102 -20.99 -16.75 16.55
CA GLU A 102 -21.06 -15.32 16.82
C GLU A 102 -20.29 -14.58 15.72
N SER A 103 -20.83 -13.47 15.26
CA SER A 103 -20.15 -12.60 14.31
C SER A 103 -20.40 -11.14 14.60
N TYR A 104 -19.42 -10.32 14.24
CA TYR A 104 -19.38 -8.89 14.51
C TYR A 104 -18.84 -8.14 13.30
N VAL A 105 -19.24 -6.89 13.18
CA VAL A 105 -18.63 -5.94 12.25
C VAL A 105 -17.89 -4.88 13.06
N PHE A 106 -16.65 -4.61 12.65
CA PHE A 106 -15.83 -3.54 13.21
C PHE A 106 -15.63 -2.42 12.20
N HIS A 107 -15.83 -1.18 12.67
CA HIS A 107 -15.44 0.03 11.96
C HIS A 107 -15.19 1.17 12.96
N ASN A 108 -14.05 1.83 12.84
CA ASN A 108 -13.73 2.99 13.66
C ASN A 108 -13.72 4.27 12.81
N PRO A 109 -14.75 5.12 12.89
CA PRO A 109 -14.84 6.36 12.11
C PRO A 109 -13.95 7.49 12.68
N ARG A 110 -13.19 7.24 13.75
CA ARG A 110 -12.30 8.23 14.39
C ARG A 110 -11.29 8.81 13.39
N ARG A 111 -11.02 10.11 13.52
CA ARG A 111 -9.99 10.82 12.73
C ARG A 111 -8.70 11.00 13.56
N PRO A 112 -7.50 10.84 12.96
CA PRO A 112 -7.24 10.39 11.58
C PRO A 112 -7.71 8.94 11.37
N VAL A 113 -8.18 8.64 10.16
CA VAL A 113 -8.74 7.31 9.84
C VAL A 113 -7.61 6.28 9.92
N ARG A 114 -7.85 5.21 10.68
CA ARG A 114 -6.99 4.03 10.72
C ARG A 114 -7.76 2.85 10.17
N THR A 115 -7.25 2.26 9.09
CA THR A 115 -7.88 1.08 8.48
C THR A 115 -7.76 -0.10 9.42
N PHE A 116 -8.89 -0.70 9.77
CA PHE A 116 -8.95 -1.99 10.43
C PHE A 116 -8.47 -3.08 9.47
N HIS A 117 -7.19 -3.45 9.60
CA HIS A 117 -6.53 -4.36 8.67
C HIS A 117 -5.90 -5.64 9.26
N PRO A 118 -6.35 -6.19 10.41
CA PRO A 118 -5.79 -7.45 10.92
C PRO A 118 -6.12 -8.63 9.99
N LYS A 119 -5.31 -9.69 10.03
CA LYS A 119 -5.68 -11.04 9.58
C LYS A 119 -5.08 -12.06 10.55
N LEU A 120 -5.90 -12.45 11.51
CA LEU A 120 -5.54 -13.32 12.62
C LEU A 120 -6.60 -14.40 12.76
N TYR A 121 -6.18 -15.66 12.83
CA TYR A 121 -7.04 -16.81 13.09
C TYR A 121 -6.46 -17.56 14.28
N ILE A 122 -7.27 -17.75 15.33
CA ILE A 122 -6.88 -18.46 16.56
C ILE A 122 -7.79 -19.68 16.69
N PHE A 123 -7.20 -20.84 16.98
CA PHE A 123 -7.90 -22.10 17.19
C PHE A 123 -7.42 -22.72 18.50
N GLU A 124 -8.31 -22.90 19.46
CA GLU A 124 -7.97 -23.31 20.82
C GLU A 124 -8.79 -24.53 21.21
N ASN A 125 -8.14 -25.55 21.75
CA ASN A 125 -8.77 -26.66 22.44
C ASN A 125 -7.95 -27.02 23.69
N ASP A 126 -8.37 -28.07 24.42
CA ASP A 126 -7.72 -28.47 25.67
C ASP A 126 -6.25 -28.94 25.50
N GLN A 127 -5.83 -29.24 24.27
CA GLN A 127 -4.51 -29.81 23.98
C GLN A 127 -3.53 -28.76 23.42
N GLU A 128 -4.02 -27.78 22.67
CA GLU A 128 -3.17 -26.79 22.01
C GLU A 128 -3.94 -25.54 21.55
N THR A 129 -3.19 -24.46 21.41
CA THR A 129 -3.60 -23.24 20.70
C THR A 129 -2.78 -23.10 19.42
N ASN A 130 -3.48 -22.92 18.31
CA ASN A 130 -2.91 -22.67 16.99
C ASN A 130 -3.26 -21.24 16.55
N ILE A 131 -2.26 -20.46 16.18
CA ILE A 131 -2.40 -19.08 15.71
C ILE A 131 -1.85 -18.99 14.29
N LEU A 132 -2.68 -18.50 13.37
CA LEU A 132 -2.27 -18.09 12.02
C LEU A 132 -2.37 -16.57 11.93
N ILE A 133 -1.24 -15.91 11.71
CA ILE A 133 -1.17 -14.44 11.56
C ILE A 133 -0.41 -14.08 10.28
N GLY A 134 -0.96 -13.20 9.46
CA GLY A 134 -0.34 -12.84 8.19
C GLY A 134 -1.17 -11.91 7.31
N SER A 135 -1.04 -12.08 5.99
CA SER A 135 -1.64 -11.21 4.97
C SER A 135 -3.01 -11.68 4.46
N GLY A 136 -3.35 -12.96 4.66
CA GLY A 136 -4.54 -13.59 4.06
C GLY A 136 -5.87 -13.28 4.76
N ASN A 137 -6.72 -12.48 4.11
CA ASN A 137 -8.12 -12.25 4.52
C ASN A 137 -9.04 -13.45 4.24
N LEU A 138 -10.24 -13.46 4.84
CA LEU A 138 -11.30 -14.45 4.65
C LEU A 138 -11.99 -14.30 3.28
N THR A 139 -11.22 -14.54 2.23
CA THR A 139 -11.58 -14.43 0.81
C THR A 139 -10.94 -15.58 0.03
N LEU A 140 -11.44 -15.89 -1.18
CA LEU A 140 -10.78 -16.90 -2.03
C LEU A 140 -9.30 -16.56 -2.30
N GLY A 141 -9.02 -15.27 -2.52
CA GLY A 141 -7.67 -14.77 -2.73
C GLY A 141 -6.77 -15.06 -1.53
N GLY A 142 -7.13 -14.51 -0.37
CA GLY A 142 -6.32 -14.59 0.84
C GLY A 142 -6.16 -16.01 1.38
N LEU A 143 -7.15 -16.88 1.21
CA LEU A 143 -7.08 -18.23 1.74
C LEU A 143 -6.40 -19.24 0.80
N PHE A 144 -6.41 -19.04 -0.53
CA PHE A 144 -5.99 -20.11 -1.44
C PHE A 144 -5.20 -19.68 -2.68
N ARG A 145 -5.28 -18.42 -3.12
CA ARG A 145 -4.83 -18.04 -4.48
C ARG A 145 -3.72 -17.00 -4.52
N ASN A 146 -3.80 -15.97 -3.68
CA ASN A 146 -2.87 -14.85 -3.72
C ASN A 146 -1.47 -15.27 -3.24
N TYR A 147 -0.49 -14.42 -3.53
CA TYR A 147 0.81 -14.52 -2.90
C TYR A 147 0.68 -13.97 -1.49
N GLU A 148 0.68 -14.86 -0.49
CA GLU A 148 0.43 -14.50 0.91
C GLU A 148 1.57 -15.04 1.76
N ALA A 149 1.95 -14.25 2.76
CA ALA A 149 2.89 -14.63 3.81
C ALA A 149 2.17 -14.64 5.16
N ALA A 150 2.33 -15.73 5.90
CA ALA A 150 1.82 -15.88 7.25
C ALA A 150 2.76 -16.72 8.12
N ALA A 151 2.66 -16.56 9.43
CA ALA A 151 3.22 -17.47 10.41
C ALA A 151 2.11 -18.32 11.01
N TRP A 152 2.36 -19.63 11.09
CA TRP A 152 1.59 -20.56 11.90
C TRP A 152 2.38 -20.85 13.17
N VAL A 153 1.76 -20.63 14.33
CA VAL A 153 2.34 -20.88 15.64
C VAL A 153 1.44 -21.85 16.38
N ARG A 154 2.00 -22.97 16.83
CA ARG A 154 1.30 -23.99 17.62
C ARG A 154 1.93 -24.04 19.01
N VAL A 155 1.11 -23.93 20.05
CA VAL A 155 1.51 -23.84 21.45
C VAL A 155 0.67 -24.82 22.27
N GLY A 156 1.32 -25.64 23.09
CA GLY A 156 0.68 -26.57 24.02
C GLY A 156 0.74 -26.13 25.48
N PRO A 157 0.04 -26.85 26.37
CA PRO A 157 -0.09 -26.49 27.78
C PRO A 157 1.23 -26.60 28.57
N SER A 158 2.19 -27.41 28.08
CA SER A 158 3.51 -27.60 28.70
C SER A 158 4.59 -26.67 28.13
N ASP A 159 4.25 -25.79 27.19
CA ASP A 159 5.22 -24.86 26.61
C ASP A 159 5.62 -23.73 27.58
N THR A 160 6.65 -22.98 27.17
CA THR A 160 7.27 -21.92 27.97
C THR A 160 6.29 -20.80 28.32
N ALA A 161 6.63 -20.05 29.37
CA ALA A 161 5.85 -18.87 29.77
C ALA A 161 5.74 -17.85 28.62
N ASP A 162 6.82 -17.64 27.85
CA ASP A 162 6.83 -16.72 26.72
C ASP A 162 5.86 -17.17 25.60
N ALA A 163 5.80 -18.47 25.30
CA ALA A 163 4.88 -19.00 24.31
C ALA A 163 3.41 -18.84 24.74
N LYS A 164 3.13 -18.99 26.04
CA LYS A 164 1.80 -18.75 26.61
C LYS A 164 1.44 -17.27 26.61
N ALA A 165 2.39 -16.40 26.94
CA ALA A 165 2.21 -14.95 26.89
C ALA A 165 1.83 -14.49 25.47
N PHE A 166 2.47 -15.03 24.43
CA PHE A 166 2.09 -14.76 23.04
C PHE A 166 0.64 -15.14 22.72
N VAL A 167 0.16 -16.28 23.24
CA VAL A 167 -1.24 -16.70 23.09
C VAL A 167 -2.19 -15.75 23.83
N GLU A 168 -1.86 -15.38 25.07
CA GLU A 168 -2.62 -14.43 25.87
C GLU A 168 -2.72 -13.06 25.18
N GLU A 169 -1.62 -12.56 24.62
CA GLU A 169 -1.58 -11.30 23.87
C GLU A 169 -2.44 -11.34 22.61
N ALA A 170 -2.39 -12.42 21.84
CA ALA A 170 -3.21 -12.59 20.64
C ALA A 170 -4.71 -12.63 20.98
N ASN A 171 -5.08 -13.34 22.05
CA ASN A 171 -6.46 -13.39 22.54
C ASN A 171 -6.93 -12.04 23.09
N ALA A 172 -6.10 -11.36 23.88
CA ALA A 172 -6.39 -10.02 24.40
C ALA A 172 -6.55 -9.01 23.25
N TYR A 173 -5.78 -9.14 22.16
CA TYR A 173 -5.93 -8.30 20.97
C TYR A 173 -7.29 -8.49 20.30
N PHE A 174 -7.77 -9.74 20.16
CA PHE A 174 -9.13 -10.01 19.67
C PHE A 174 -10.19 -9.38 20.58
N GLU A 175 -10.07 -9.61 21.90
CA GLU A 175 -11.04 -9.17 22.89
C GLU A 175 -11.17 -7.65 22.96
N LYS A 176 -10.07 -6.91 22.81
CA LYS A 176 -10.09 -5.43 22.70
C LYS A 176 -11.07 -4.93 21.64
N PHE A 177 -11.14 -5.58 20.47
CA PHE A 177 -12.11 -5.20 19.46
C PHE A 177 -13.51 -5.69 19.79
N GLN A 178 -13.64 -6.92 20.29
CA GLN A 178 -14.95 -7.50 20.63
C GLN A 178 -15.73 -6.68 21.66
N THR A 179 -15.03 -6.12 22.65
CA THR A 179 -15.63 -5.41 23.78
C THR A 179 -15.84 -3.91 23.54
N ASP A 180 -15.48 -3.39 22.35
CA ASP A 180 -15.71 -1.98 22.00
C ASP A 180 -17.16 -1.77 21.55
N PRO A 181 -18.04 -1.18 22.39
CA PRO A 181 -19.46 -1.04 22.05
C PRO A 181 -19.72 0.01 20.96
N ASN A 182 -18.75 0.88 20.66
CA ASN A 182 -18.89 2.00 19.74
C ASN A 182 -18.52 1.58 18.32
N ALA A 183 -17.41 0.86 18.20
CA ALA A 183 -16.82 0.46 16.91
C ALA A 183 -17.07 -1.00 16.54
N CYS A 184 -17.48 -1.85 17.47
CA CYS A 184 -17.80 -3.26 17.22
C CYS A 184 -19.28 -3.53 17.50
N LYS A 185 -20.01 -4.01 16.49
CA LYS A 185 -21.45 -4.29 16.59
C LYS A 185 -21.72 -5.76 16.27
N ASN A 186 -22.59 -6.40 17.04
CA ASN A 186 -23.10 -7.74 16.74
C ASN A 186 -23.71 -7.76 15.33
N LEU A 187 -23.29 -8.71 14.52
CA LEU A 187 -23.78 -8.82 13.15
C LEU A 187 -25.17 -9.46 13.13
N THR A 188 -26.15 -8.67 12.70
CA THR A 188 -27.54 -9.09 12.53
C THR A 188 -28.04 -8.70 11.14
N LEU A 189 -29.16 -9.28 10.72
CA LEU A 189 -29.83 -8.87 9.47
C LEU A 189 -30.23 -7.39 9.48
N GLU A 190 -30.67 -6.90 10.63
CA GLU A 190 -31.02 -5.49 10.85
C GLU A 190 -29.78 -4.60 10.68
N LEU A 191 -28.66 -4.96 11.31
CA LEU A 191 -27.41 -4.23 11.15
C LEU A 191 -26.97 -4.18 9.67
N ILE A 192 -27.12 -5.27 8.91
CA ILE A 192 -26.79 -5.27 7.47
C ILE A 192 -27.62 -4.23 6.70
N GLU A 193 -28.90 -4.09 7.02
CA GLU A 193 -29.75 -3.07 6.40
C GLU A 193 -29.34 -1.66 6.82
N ASP A 194 -28.98 -1.44 8.08
CA ASP A 194 -28.46 -0.15 8.55
C ASP A 194 -27.15 0.21 7.86
N LEU A 195 -26.23 -0.75 7.73
CA LEU A 195 -24.94 -0.55 7.04
C LEU A 195 -25.11 -0.21 5.55
N LYS A 196 -26.15 -0.72 4.89
CA LYS A 196 -26.47 -0.39 3.49
C LYS A 196 -27.00 1.04 3.34
N GLN A 197 -27.60 1.58 4.39
CA GLN A 197 -28.16 2.93 4.41
C GLN A 197 -27.14 3.97 4.87
N ASP A 198 -26.08 3.57 5.58
CA ASP A 198 -25.02 4.46 6.04
C ASP A 198 -24.22 5.04 4.86
N PRO A 199 -24.32 6.36 4.59
CA PRO A 199 -23.66 6.99 3.46
C PRO A 199 -22.13 7.15 3.66
N THR A 200 -21.62 6.89 4.87
CA THR A 200 -20.19 6.94 5.18
C THR A 200 -19.47 5.64 4.82
N LEU A 201 -20.23 4.55 4.64
CA LEU A 201 -19.73 3.21 4.36
C LEU A 201 -19.99 2.82 2.90
N VAL A 202 -19.14 1.92 2.39
CA VAL A 202 -19.31 1.35 1.04
C VAL A 202 -19.37 -0.16 1.18
N ILE A 203 -20.58 -0.69 1.30
CA ILE A 203 -20.84 -2.13 1.29
C ILE A 203 -21.63 -2.47 0.03
N LEU A 204 -21.01 -3.28 -0.83
CA LEU A 204 -21.57 -3.62 -2.14
C LEU A 204 -21.85 -5.13 -2.25
N PRO A 205 -22.81 -5.54 -3.09
CA PRO A 205 -22.96 -6.93 -3.51
C PRO A 205 -21.67 -7.48 -4.15
N GLU A 206 -21.31 -8.73 -3.88
CA GLU A 206 -20.02 -9.32 -4.30
C GLU A 206 -19.83 -9.35 -5.84
N GLY A 207 -20.91 -9.30 -6.62
CA GLY A 207 -20.89 -9.21 -8.09
C GLY A 207 -20.69 -7.81 -8.67
N LYS A 208 -20.71 -6.74 -7.85
CA LYS A 208 -20.47 -5.36 -8.29
C LYS A 208 -19.07 -4.94 -7.87
N GLY A 209 -18.12 -5.03 -8.80
CA GLY A 209 -16.74 -4.62 -8.58
C GLY A 209 -16.60 -3.17 -8.14
N ARG A 210 -15.54 -2.89 -7.37
CA ARG A 210 -15.15 -1.58 -6.84
C ARG A 210 -15.09 -0.54 -7.98
N ARG A 211 -15.98 0.47 -7.96
CA ARG A 211 -15.70 1.75 -8.65
C ARG A 211 -14.80 2.55 -7.72
N SER A 212 -13.72 3.14 -8.25
CA SER A 212 -12.81 3.97 -7.46
C SER A 212 -13.58 5.12 -6.82
N ARG A 213 -13.14 5.54 -5.63
CA ARG A 213 -13.65 6.72 -4.92
C ARG A 213 -13.71 7.91 -5.88
N GLY A 214 -14.91 8.41 -6.14
CA GLY A 214 -15.10 9.82 -6.45
C GLY A 214 -14.90 10.64 -5.17
N ASN A 215 -14.28 11.81 -5.30
CA ASN A 215 -14.02 12.73 -4.20
C ASN A 215 -15.23 12.87 -3.26
N GLY A 216 -14.98 12.73 -1.96
CA GLY A 216 -16.00 12.69 -0.93
C GLY A 216 -16.94 13.89 -0.99
N VAL A 217 -18.24 13.60 -0.99
CA VAL A 217 -19.27 14.59 -0.66
C VAL A 217 -19.11 14.91 0.83
N PRO A 218 -19.11 16.18 1.25
CA PRO A 218 -19.14 16.52 2.67
C PRO A 218 -20.44 15.99 3.29
N ILE A 219 -20.34 15.00 4.17
CA ILE A 219 -21.49 14.41 4.87
C ILE A 219 -21.84 15.33 6.04
N GLN A 220 -23.07 15.84 6.07
CA GLN A 220 -23.60 16.67 7.15
C GLN A 220 -23.63 15.87 8.47
N ALA A 221 -23.37 16.54 9.60
CA ALA A 221 -23.19 15.93 10.92
C ALA A 221 -24.45 15.25 11.51
N ASP A 222 -25.59 15.32 10.83
CA ASP A 222 -26.92 14.89 11.33
C ASP A 222 -27.44 13.61 10.64
N GLN A 223 -26.59 12.89 9.88
CA GLN A 223 -26.97 11.60 9.32
C GLN A 223 -26.65 10.47 10.30
N GLN A 224 -27.63 9.59 10.52
CA GLN A 224 -27.55 8.42 11.40
C GLN A 224 -26.38 7.52 10.96
N ARG A 225 -25.32 7.46 11.77
CA ARG A 225 -24.16 6.59 11.55
C ARG A 225 -24.34 5.31 12.35
N VAL A 226 -23.89 4.19 11.79
CA VAL A 226 -23.96 2.90 12.49
C VAL A 226 -22.90 2.79 13.59
N PHE A 227 -21.73 3.39 13.38
CA PHE A 227 -20.60 3.32 14.30
C PHE A 227 -20.27 4.67 14.92
N GLU A 228 -19.82 4.60 16.16
CA GLU A 228 -19.27 5.72 16.90
C GLU A 228 -17.75 5.58 17.03
N SER A 229 -17.06 6.66 17.44
CA SER A 229 -15.60 6.60 17.59
C SER A 229 -15.25 5.64 18.72
N SER A 230 -14.35 4.70 18.42
CA SER A 230 -13.76 3.79 19.40
C SER A 230 -13.09 4.57 20.55
N GLU A 231 -13.32 4.12 21.78
CA GLU A 231 -12.63 4.59 22.98
C GLU A 231 -11.31 3.84 23.24
N LEU A 232 -10.91 2.93 22.37
CA LEU A 232 -9.65 2.20 22.53
C LEU A 232 -8.47 3.17 22.58
N ASP A 233 -7.57 2.92 23.54
CA ASP A 233 -6.28 3.59 23.64
C ASP A 233 -5.39 3.17 22.47
N LEU A 234 -5.45 3.97 21.41
CA LEU A 234 -4.62 3.79 20.23
C LEU A 234 -3.21 4.29 20.57
N LEU A 235 -2.21 3.44 20.31
CA LEU A 235 -0.82 3.89 20.30
C LEU A 235 -0.69 5.08 19.36
N GLY A 236 0.21 5.99 19.74
CA GLY A 236 0.30 7.37 19.24
C GLY A 236 0.24 7.53 17.73
N ASP A 237 0.12 8.78 17.31
CA ASP A 237 0.25 9.09 15.89
C ASP A 237 1.61 8.60 15.39
N PRO A 238 1.69 8.18 14.11
CA PRO A 238 2.96 7.78 13.52
C PRO A 238 4.01 8.86 13.81
N PRO A 239 5.29 8.47 13.99
CA PRO A 239 6.34 9.41 14.34
C PRO A 239 6.22 10.67 13.49
N THR A 240 6.18 11.82 14.17
CA THR A 240 5.97 13.11 13.50
C THR A 240 7.05 13.26 12.45
N VAL A 241 6.65 13.25 11.19
CA VAL A 241 7.57 13.63 10.11
C VAL A 241 7.97 15.07 10.41
N VAL A 242 9.24 15.30 10.75
CA VAL A 242 9.80 16.65 11.00
C VAL A 242 9.66 17.53 9.75
N HIS A 243 9.42 16.91 8.60
CA HIS A 243 8.95 17.52 7.36
C HIS A 243 7.62 16.93 6.92
N ARG A 244 6.52 17.40 7.50
CA ARG A 244 5.18 17.15 6.96
C ARG A 244 5.04 17.86 5.62
N VAL A 245 5.09 17.10 4.53
CA VAL A 245 4.50 17.51 3.25
C VAL A 245 3.12 16.85 3.20
N ASP A 246 2.08 17.68 3.17
CA ASP A 246 0.70 17.21 3.11
C ASP A 246 0.44 16.43 1.82
N GLY A 247 0.01 15.18 1.96
CA GLY A 247 -0.77 14.46 0.95
C GLY A 247 -0.10 13.25 0.31
N ALA A 248 -0.23 12.08 0.97
CA ALA A 248 -0.09 10.79 0.33
C ALA A 248 -1.32 10.49 -0.57
N GLN A 249 -1.09 10.32 -1.87
CA GLN A 249 -1.17 8.97 -2.42
C GLN A 249 0.13 8.70 -3.19
N ASP A 250 0.94 7.85 -2.57
CA ASP A 250 2.20 7.25 -3.04
C ASP A 250 2.23 7.07 -4.55
N ILE A 251 3.05 7.83 -5.28
CA ILE A 251 4.47 7.59 -5.65
C ILE A 251 4.91 8.90 -6.34
N ASP A 252 5.76 9.71 -5.71
CA ASP A 252 6.59 10.74 -6.36
C ASP A 252 7.37 11.49 -5.28
N LEU A 253 8.61 11.08 -5.08
CA LEU A 253 9.51 11.59 -4.06
C LEU A 253 10.15 12.91 -4.54
N LEU A 254 9.82 14.00 -3.84
CA LEU A 254 10.64 15.21 -3.73
C LEU A 254 11.59 15.00 -2.55
N PHE A 255 12.85 14.64 -2.82
CA PHE A 255 13.88 14.54 -1.79
C PHE A 255 14.50 15.91 -1.54
N THR A 256 14.45 16.44 -0.32
CA THR A 256 15.10 17.70 0.06
C THR A 256 16.49 17.58 0.66
N ASP A 257 16.98 16.37 0.93
CA ASP A 257 18.34 16.19 1.41
C ASP A 257 19.08 15.22 0.48
N ILE A 258 19.77 15.80 -0.49
CA ILE A 258 20.87 15.10 -1.13
C ILE A 258 22.12 15.91 -0.82
N ASP A 259 23.01 15.35 -0.01
CA ASP A 259 24.39 15.82 0.06
C ASP A 259 25.06 15.43 -1.27
N LEU A 260 24.89 16.29 -2.27
CA LEU A 260 25.61 16.21 -3.53
C LEU A 260 26.66 17.29 -3.53
N GLN A 261 27.87 16.94 -3.10
CA GLN A 261 29.05 17.66 -3.54
C GLN A 261 29.24 17.39 -5.04
N TYR A 262 28.63 18.24 -5.89
CA TYR A 262 29.12 18.40 -7.24
C TYR A 262 30.14 19.53 -7.25
N PRO A 263 31.38 19.29 -7.71
CA PRO A 263 32.34 20.36 -7.89
C PRO A 263 31.83 21.28 -9.00
N ASP A 264 31.58 22.53 -8.64
CA ASP A 264 31.50 23.60 -9.62
C ASP A 264 32.90 23.81 -10.21
N PRO A 265 33.13 23.55 -11.52
CA PRO A 265 34.46 23.68 -12.09
C PRO A 265 34.92 25.14 -12.20
N ASP A 266 34.03 26.12 -12.00
CA ASP A 266 34.29 27.53 -12.29
C ASP A 266 33.84 28.54 -11.19
N SER A 267 33.45 28.11 -9.98
CA SER A 267 33.15 29.05 -8.87
C SER A 267 34.15 29.03 -7.72
N ASP A 268 34.83 30.16 -7.55
CA ASP A 268 35.72 30.46 -6.40
C ASP A 268 34.94 30.99 -5.18
N THR A 269 33.61 30.81 -5.13
CA THR A 269 32.78 31.28 -4.02
C THR A 269 31.79 30.22 -3.59
N VAL A 270 32.20 29.41 -2.60
CA VAL A 270 31.29 28.56 -1.83
C VAL A 270 30.42 29.47 -0.96
N THR A 271 29.18 29.70 -1.37
CA THR A 271 28.16 30.29 -0.48
C THR A 271 27.45 29.17 0.28
N ASP A 272 27.58 29.22 1.60
CA ASP A 272 27.13 28.24 2.61
C ASP A 272 25.58 28.19 2.80
N GLU A 273 24.79 28.57 1.79
CA GLU A 273 23.32 28.43 1.83
C GLU A 273 22.90 27.17 1.05
N LEU A 274 22.66 26.09 1.78
CA LEU A 274 22.04 24.86 1.27
C LEU A 274 20.62 25.18 0.77
N LEU A 275 20.47 25.38 -0.54
CA LEU A 275 19.17 25.48 -1.18
C LEU A 275 18.50 24.10 -1.19
N PRO A 276 17.21 23.98 -0.81
CA PRO A 276 16.52 22.70 -0.76
C PRO A 276 16.48 22.09 -2.16
N LEU A 277 17.08 20.91 -2.32
CA LEU A 277 16.97 20.13 -3.54
C LEU A 277 15.50 19.78 -3.77
N GLN A 278 15.00 20.04 -4.96
CA GLN A 278 13.68 19.59 -5.38
C GLN A 278 13.90 18.57 -6.49
N GLY A 279 13.11 17.50 -6.57
CA GLY A 279 13.17 16.55 -7.67
C GLY A 279 11.88 15.74 -7.82
N PHE A 280 11.63 15.16 -8.98
CA PHE A 280 10.46 14.31 -9.21
C PHE A 280 10.72 13.31 -10.34
N TYR A 281 9.88 12.27 -10.44
CA TYR A 281 9.96 11.30 -11.53
C TYR A 281 8.82 11.48 -12.54
N LYS A 282 9.10 11.15 -13.80
CA LYS A 282 8.10 11.15 -14.88
C LYS A 282 8.28 9.92 -15.75
N LYS A 283 7.31 8.99 -15.70
CA LYS A 283 7.21 7.90 -16.68
C LYS A 283 6.70 8.44 -18.01
N LEU A 284 7.45 8.25 -19.10
CA LEU A 284 7.11 8.75 -20.43
C LEU A 284 6.00 7.89 -21.07
N SER A 285 4.97 8.55 -21.59
CA SER A 285 3.92 7.95 -22.42
C SER A 285 4.27 8.06 -23.91
N ASP A 286 3.52 7.37 -24.78
CA ASP A 286 3.66 7.51 -26.24
C ASP A 286 3.53 8.97 -26.73
N ASN A 287 2.72 9.78 -26.02
CA ASN A 287 2.55 11.19 -26.37
C ASN A 287 3.77 12.03 -26.00
N ASP A 288 4.48 11.70 -24.91
CA ASP A 288 5.64 12.46 -24.44
C ASP A 288 6.87 12.28 -25.34
N VAL A 289 6.93 11.18 -26.08
CA VAL A 289 8.02 10.85 -27.02
C VAL A 289 7.59 10.98 -28.49
N SER A 290 6.37 11.47 -28.74
CA SER A 290 5.85 11.67 -30.09
C SER A 290 6.68 12.70 -30.84
N LEU A 291 7.09 12.37 -32.07
CA LEU A 291 7.78 13.28 -32.99
C LEU A 291 6.84 13.98 -33.97
N THR A 292 5.52 13.76 -33.88
CA THR A 292 4.55 14.18 -34.92
C THR A 292 3.49 15.16 -34.44
N SER A 293 2.87 14.91 -33.28
CA SER A 293 1.70 15.68 -32.80
C SER A 293 2.06 16.78 -31.81
N SER A 294 3.17 16.65 -31.09
CA SER A 294 3.75 17.66 -30.18
C SER A 294 5.23 17.35 -29.96
N PRO A 295 6.09 17.55 -30.98
CA PRO A 295 7.43 16.99 -31.03
C PRO A 295 8.28 17.37 -29.82
N GLY A 296 8.60 16.38 -28.97
CA GLY A 296 9.47 16.54 -27.81
C GLY A 296 8.86 17.31 -26.62
N GLN A 297 7.54 17.49 -26.59
CA GLN A 297 6.86 18.09 -25.44
C GLN A 297 6.46 17.01 -24.43
N ILE A 298 7.18 16.96 -23.32
CA ILE A 298 6.89 16.08 -22.19
C ILE A 298 5.87 16.79 -21.29
N VAL A 299 4.71 16.18 -21.08
CA VAL A 299 3.67 16.73 -20.21
C VAL A 299 4.07 16.47 -18.76
N ILE A 300 4.34 17.54 -18.01
CA ILE A 300 4.67 17.42 -16.59
C ILE A 300 3.36 17.43 -15.77
N PRO A 301 3.22 16.59 -14.73
CA PRO A 301 2.09 16.69 -13.83
C PRO A 301 1.99 18.10 -13.22
N ILE A 302 0.82 18.72 -13.31
CA ILE A 302 0.60 20.14 -12.96
C ILE A 302 1.04 20.51 -11.54
N ARG A 303 1.04 19.54 -10.63
CA ARG A 303 1.55 19.71 -9.25
C ARG A 303 3.02 20.14 -9.17
N PHE A 304 3.82 19.84 -10.19
CA PHE A 304 5.23 20.24 -10.26
C PHE A 304 5.44 21.58 -10.97
N GLN A 305 4.42 22.41 -11.12
CA GLN A 305 4.60 23.75 -11.70
C GLN A 305 5.63 24.59 -10.92
N GLU A 306 5.63 24.51 -9.59
CA GLU A 306 6.51 25.31 -8.74
C GLU A 306 7.97 24.88 -8.83
N PHE A 307 8.22 23.63 -9.23
CA PHE A 307 9.58 23.14 -9.52
C PHE A 307 10.27 24.01 -10.57
N PHE A 308 9.50 24.60 -11.50
CA PHE A 308 10.04 25.46 -12.55
C PHE A 308 9.89 26.96 -12.27
N SER A 309 9.29 27.35 -11.14
CA SER A 309 9.11 28.76 -10.75
C SER A 309 10.44 29.48 -10.48
N PRO A 310 10.57 30.78 -10.79
CA PRO A 310 9.52 31.63 -11.35
C PRO A 310 9.35 31.43 -12.86
N LEU A 311 8.10 31.46 -13.34
CA LEU A 311 7.77 31.49 -14.75
C LEU A 311 7.44 32.93 -15.17
N GLU A 312 7.81 33.32 -16.39
CA GLU A 312 7.53 34.64 -16.95
C GLU A 312 6.27 34.60 -17.83
N VAL A 313 5.35 35.53 -17.62
CA VAL A 313 4.16 35.68 -18.47
C VAL A 313 4.59 36.07 -19.88
N THR A 314 4.33 35.22 -20.86
CA THR A 314 4.65 35.47 -22.28
C THR A 314 3.42 35.79 -23.13
N GLN A 315 2.22 35.43 -22.65
CA GLN A 315 0.94 35.76 -23.28
C GLN A 315 -0.15 35.83 -22.20
N ASP A 316 -0.90 36.93 -22.12
CA ASP A 316 -2.05 37.08 -21.22
C ASP A 316 -3.24 37.67 -21.96
N ASP A 317 -4.05 36.80 -22.56
CA ASP A 317 -5.25 37.19 -23.31
C ASP A 317 -6.52 37.04 -22.46
N ARG A 318 -6.41 36.93 -21.13
CA ARG A 318 -7.58 36.68 -20.26
C ARG A 318 -8.63 37.79 -20.37
N ALA A 319 -8.21 39.02 -20.61
CA ALA A 319 -9.10 40.17 -20.80
C ALA A 319 -10.00 40.05 -22.05
N SER A 320 -9.56 39.32 -23.08
CA SER A 320 -10.34 39.05 -24.30
C SER A 320 -10.97 37.65 -24.31
N GLY A 321 -10.97 36.97 -23.16
CA GLY A 321 -11.46 35.59 -23.02
C GLY A 321 -10.51 34.53 -23.60
N GLY A 322 -9.27 34.91 -23.91
CA GLY A 322 -8.20 34.04 -24.40
C GLY A 322 -7.38 33.36 -23.28
N PRO A 323 -6.32 32.62 -23.64
CA PRO A 323 -5.50 31.86 -22.70
C PRO A 323 -4.45 32.72 -21.98
N LEU A 324 -3.83 32.14 -20.95
CA LEU A 324 -2.61 32.65 -20.31
C LEU A 324 -1.47 31.63 -20.52
N LYS A 325 -0.29 32.13 -20.88
CA LYS A 325 0.91 31.34 -21.10
C LYS A 325 2.08 31.95 -20.32
N GLU A 326 2.70 31.11 -19.49
CA GLU A 326 3.86 31.45 -18.68
C GLU A 326 5.00 30.51 -19.05
N GLU A 327 6.24 31.00 -19.09
CA GLU A 327 7.37 30.23 -19.61
C GLU A 327 8.66 30.46 -18.82
N ARG A 328 9.56 29.48 -18.88
CA ARG A 328 10.93 29.63 -18.41
C ARG A 328 11.89 28.84 -19.27
N VAL A 329 13.06 29.42 -19.52
CA VAL A 329 14.20 28.69 -20.07
C VAL A 329 14.96 28.03 -18.92
N VAL A 330 15.19 26.72 -19.05
CA VAL A 330 15.88 25.90 -18.06
C VAL A 330 17.23 25.48 -18.63
N LYS A 331 18.27 25.45 -17.80
CA LYS A 331 19.58 24.90 -18.15
C LYS A 331 19.92 23.75 -17.21
N GLY A 332 20.71 22.81 -17.66
CA GLY A 332 21.32 21.81 -16.80
C GLY A 332 21.79 20.59 -17.58
N TYR A 333 21.76 19.42 -16.95
CA TYR A 333 22.44 18.22 -17.44
C TYR A 333 21.46 17.08 -17.62
N PHE A 334 21.58 16.35 -18.72
CA PHE A 334 20.84 15.13 -18.98
C PHE A 334 21.79 13.95 -18.85
N SER A 335 21.43 12.93 -18.06
CA SER A 335 22.22 11.71 -17.92
C SER A 335 21.46 10.47 -18.37
N SER A 336 22.14 9.59 -19.10
CA SER A 336 21.62 8.29 -19.54
C SER A 336 22.75 7.27 -19.48
N GLY A 337 22.73 6.40 -18.47
CA GLY A 337 23.88 5.52 -18.18
C GLY A 337 25.10 6.33 -17.77
N ALA A 338 26.23 6.13 -18.45
CA ALA A 338 27.49 6.85 -18.20
C ALA A 338 27.60 8.18 -18.98
N GLU A 339 26.67 8.47 -19.90
CA GLU A 339 26.69 9.69 -20.69
C GLU A 339 26.02 10.85 -19.93
N ILE A 340 26.68 12.01 -19.93
CA ILE A 340 26.17 13.27 -19.38
C ILE A 340 26.23 14.32 -20.50
N ILE A 341 25.11 15.02 -20.73
CA ILE A 341 24.92 15.95 -21.83
C ILE A 341 24.32 17.25 -21.30
N ASP A 342 24.96 18.37 -21.57
CA ASP A 342 24.38 19.69 -21.27
C ASP A 342 23.13 19.93 -22.14
N PHE A 343 22.08 20.44 -21.51
CA PHE A 343 20.88 20.84 -22.22
C PHE A 343 20.42 22.24 -21.83
N GLN A 344 19.81 22.90 -22.80
CA GLN A 344 18.84 23.95 -22.57
C GLN A 344 17.46 23.40 -22.85
N GLY A 345 16.49 23.72 -22.00
CA GLY A 345 15.11 23.31 -22.14
C GLY A 345 14.16 24.49 -21.98
N ARG A 346 12.89 24.25 -22.26
CA ARG A 346 11.81 25.21 -22.08
C ARG A 346 10.69 24.57 -21.30
N VAL A 347 10.16 25.34 -20.36
CA VAL A 347 8.96 25.03 -19.61
C VAL A 347 7.87 25.99 -20.05
N ILE A 348 6.68 25.48 -20.28
CA ILE A 348 5.49 26.25 -20.61
C ILE A 348 4.37 25.82 -19.67
N LEU A 349 3.84 26.75 -18.88
CA LEU A 349 2.57 26.60 -18.18
C LEU A 349 1.49 27.28 -19.00
N TYR A 350 0.52 26.49 -19.47
CA TYR A 350 -0.60 26.95 -20.28
C TYR A 350 -1.89 26.85 -19.47
N THR A 351 -2.56 27.99 -19.30
CA THR A 351 -3.91 28.08 -18.75
C THR A 351 -4.89 28.35 -19.90
N PRO A 352 -5.76 27.40 -20.27
CA PRO A 352 -6.69 27.56 -21.38
C PRO A 352 -7.72 28.69 -21.16
N ALA A 353 -8.28 29.19 -22.25
CA ALA A 353 -9.46 30.05 -22.22
C ALA A 353 -10.67 29.34 -21.57
N ALA A 354 -11.57 30.10 -20.93
CA ALA A 354 -12.74 29.54 -20.24
C ALA A 354 -13.64 28.67 -21.15
N ASN A 355 -13.73 29.04 -22.43
CA ASN A 355 -14.53 28.35 -23.44
C ASN A 355 -13.76 27.24 -24.21
N HIS A 356 -12.51 26.96 -23.82
CA HIS A 356 -11.70 25.95 -24.49
C HIS A 356 -12.21 24.53 -24.12
N PRO A 357 -12.30 23.57 -25.08
CA PRO A 357 -12.77 22.21 -24.81
C PRO A 357 -11.98 21.45 -23.74
N ARG A 358 -10.71 21.84 -23.53
CA ARG A 358 -9.86 21.35 -22.45
C ARG A 358 -9.65 22.48 -21.45
N GLN A 359 -10.22 22.36 -20.26
CA GLN A 359 -10.19 23.41 -19.23
C GLN A 359 -9.02 23.27 -18.24
N ASN A 360 -8.34 22.12 -18.22
CA ASN A 360 -7.25 21.88 -17.28
C ASN A 360 -5.99 22.66 -17.68
N LYS A 361 -5.34 23.27 -16.69
CA LYS A 361 -3.97 23.80 -16.84
C LYS A 361 -3.02 22.67 -17.20
N GLU A 362 -2.06 22.98 -18.05
CA GLU A 362 -1.07 22.01 -18.51
C GLU A 362 0.32 22.63 -18.46
N ILE A 363 1.27 21.90 -17.88
CA ILE A 363 2.68 22.28 -17.89
C ILE A 363 3.45 21.31 -18.79
N ARG A 364 4.29 21.86 -19.67
CA ARG A 364 5.08 21.09 -20.62
C ARG A 364 6.54 21.45 -20.49
N PHE A 365 7.38 20.42 -20.54
CA PHE A 365 8.83 20.55 -20.59
C PHE A 365 9.33 20.09 -21.97
N THR A 366 10.34 20.74 -22.50
CA THR A 366 10.93 20.41 -23.80
C THR A 366 12.44 20.55 -23.73
N PHE A 367 13.17 19.51 -24.14
CA PHE A 367 14.60 19.61 -24.38
C PHE A 367 14.84 20.33 -25.72
N HIS A 368 15.70 21.34 -25.75
CA HIS A 368 16.19 21.95 -26.99
C HIS A 368 17.39 21.18 -27.59
N ASN A 369 17.68 19.99 -27.08
CA ASN A 369 18.69 19.08 -27.63
C ASN A 369 17.99 17.90 -28.32
N ARG A 370 18.08 17.83 -29.65
CA ARG A 370 17.48 16.73 -30.43
C ARG A 370 18.10 15.37 -30.13
N GLY A 371 19.38 15.31 -29.78
CA GLY A 371 20.06 14.07 -29.40
C GLY A 371 19.40 13.43 -28.18
N VAL A 372 19.13 14.24 -27.15
CA VAL A 372 18.39 13.81 -25.95
C VAL A 372 17.00 13.30 -26.32
N LEU A 373 16.24 14.03 -27.15
CA LEU A 373 14.89 13.58 -27.54
C LEU A 373 14.88 12.22 -28.25
N THR A 374 15.91 11.90 -29.03
CA THR A 374 16.00 10.62 -29.74
C THR A 374 16.34 9.43 -28.84
N THR A 375 16.83 9.65 -27.62
CA THR A 375 17.09 8.56 -26.66
C THR A 375 15.85 8.16 -25.85
N LEU A 376 14.78 8.96 -25.91
CA LEU A 376 13.57 8.77 -25.11
C LEU A 376 12.57 7.85 -25.81
N GLN A 377 12.01 6.89 -25.06
CA GLN A 377 10.96 5.99 -25.50
C GLN A 377 9.86 5.92 -24.45
N ALA A 378 8.65 5.53 -24.88
CA ALA A 378 7.55 5.27 -23.96
C ALA A 378 7.95 4.17 -22.97
N GLY A 379 7.62 4.39 -21.69
CA GLY A 379 8.02 3.51 -20.59
C GLY A 379 9.31 3.93 -19.86
N HIS A 380 10.16 4.76 -20.45
CA HIS A 380 11.32 5.33 -19.73
C HIS A 380 10.86 6.22 -18.56
N TYR A 381 11.68 6.30 -17.51
CA TYR A 381 11.49 7.25 -16.42
C TYR A 381 12.54 8.35 -16.52
N LEU A 382 12.10 9.59 -16.34
CA LEU A 382 12.98 10.73 -16.16
C LEU A 382 12.94 11.17 -14.70
N ARG A 383 14.10 11.32 -14.07
CA ARG A 383 14.27 11.92 -12.76
C ARG A 383 14.72 13.36 -12.92
N PHE A 384 13.90 14.32 -12.56
CA PHE A 384 14.26 15.73 -12.51
C PHE A 384 14.80 16.06 -11.12
N ILE A 385 15.87 16.84 -11.04
CA ILE A 385 16.41 17.41 -9.80
C ILE A 385 16.79 18.86 -10.07
N ARG A 386 16.40 19.78 -9.20
CA ARG A 386 16.72 21.20 -9.29
C ARG A 386 17.64 21.59 -8.14
N ALA A 387 18.73 22.26 -8.49
CA ALA A 387 19.65 22.92 -7.58
C ALA A 387 19.81 24.37 -8.05
N GLY A 388 19.22 25.32 -7.31
CA GLY A 388 19.16 26.71 -7.74
C GLY A 388 18.42 26.87 -9.08
N ASP A 389 19.13 27.36 -10.10
CA ASP A 389 18.60 27.56 -11.46
C ASP A 389 18.92 26.42 -12.43
N LEU A 390 19.72 25.43 -11.99
CA LEU A 390 20.08 24.27 -12.79
C LEU A 390 19.12 23.11 -12.55
N VAL A 391 18.84 22.36 -13.61
CA VAL A 391 18.03 21.14 -13.57
C VAL A 391 18.81 19.96 -14.13
N SER A 392 19.06 18.96 -13.28
CA SER A 392 19.55 17.65 -13.70
C SER A 392 18.37 16.76 -14.09
N VAL A 393 18.48 16.03 -15.20
CA VAL A 393 17.49 15.08 -15.67
C VAL A 393 18.14 13.73 -15.97
N THR A 394 17.83 12.69 -15.20
CA THR A 394 18.39 11.35 -15.39
C THR A 394 17.36 10.40 -16.01
N GLN A 395 17.74 9.71 -17.07
CA GLN A 395 16.96 8.67 -17.73
C GLN A 395 17.20 7.30 -17.08
N HIS A 396 16.11 6.63 -16.71
CA HIS A 396 16.09 5.24 -16.26
C HIS A 396 15.24 4.38 -17.21
N VAL A 397 15.75 3.20 -17.55
CA VAL A 397 15.10 2.23 -18.46
C VAL A 397 14.69 1.00 -17.64
N GLU A 398 13.42 0.57 -17.74
CA GLU A 398 12.97 -0.70 -17.14
C GLU A 398 13.59 -1.87 -17.92
N SER A 399 14.42 -2.70 -17.27
CA SER A 399 14.97 -3.93 -17.87
C SER A 399 13.99 -5.10 -17.74
N PRO A 400 13.67 -5.85 -18.81
CA PRO A 400 12.80 -7.02 -18.72
C PRO A 400 13.41 -8.09 -17.81
N GLY A 401 12.70 -8.46 -16.74
CA GLY A 401 13.11 -9.51 -15.80
C GLY A 401 13.78 -9.03 -14.52
N VAL A 402 14.03 -7.73 -14.38
CA VAL A 402 14.40 -7.10 -13.10
C VAL A 402 13.13 -6.42 -12.57
N SER A 403 12.45 -7.07 -11.62
CA SER A 403 11.43 -6.37 -10.85
C SER A 403 12.12 -5.49 -9.84
N ASN A 404 11.56 -4.29 -9.68
CA ASN A 404 11.79 -3.34 -8.61
C ASN A 404 12.64 -2.16 -9.05
N PHE A 405 12.03 -1.02 -8.81
CA PHE A 405 12.58 0.29 -8.53
C PHE A 405 13.85 0.29 -7.62
N ASP A 406 14.82 -0.61 -7.79
CA ASP A 406 16.05 -0.72 -7.00
C ASP A 406 16.92 0.55 -7.10
N TRP A 407 16.69 1.38 -8.12
CA TRP A 407 17.28 2.72 -8.26
C TRP A 407 16.54 3.82 -7.46
N LEU A 408 15.39 3.53 -6.85
CA LEU A 408 14.71 4.40 -5.88
C LEU A 408 15.20 4.15 -4.45
N GLU A 409 15.75 2.97 -4.15
CA GLU A 409 16.43 2.70 -2.88
C GLU A 409 17.90 3.11 -2.98
N TYR A 410 18.22 4.28 -2.42
CA TYR A 410 19.60 4.63 -2.16
C TYR A 410 20.09 3.83 -0.94
N THR A 411 20.92 2.82 -1.17
CA THR A 411 21.82 2.35 -0.12
C THR A 411 22.90 3.40 0.05
N SER A 412 23.08 3.90 1.28
CA SER A 412 24.25 4.66 1.68
C SER A 412 25.48 3.75 1.57
N GLY A 413 26.01 3.61 0.36
CA GLY A 413 27.26 2.92 0.09
C GLY A 413 28.41 3.85 0.43
N SER A 414 29.06 3.52 1.54
CA SER A 414 30.38 4.00 1.97
C SER A 414 31.32 4.21 0.78
N SER A 415 31.68 5.45 0.52
CA SER A 415 32.95 5.82 -0.09
C SER A 415 34.06 5.55 0.94
N ASP A 416 34.44 4.29 1.12
CA ASP A 416 35.65 3.89 1.82
C ASP A 416 35.94 2.44 1.41
N GLU A 417 36.74 2.29 0.35
CA GLU A 417 37.65 1.16 0.06
C GLU A 417 37.93 1.11 -1.47
N ALA A 418 38.88 1.93 -1.92
CA ALA A 418 39.76 1.62 -3.05
C ALA A 418 40.82 2.71 -3.23
N LEU A 419 41.60 3.00 -2.19
CA LEU A 419 42.92 3.62 -2.32
C LEU A 419 43.88 2.85 -1.41
N GLU A 420 45.06 2.54 -1.95
CA GLU A 420 46.14 1.68 -1.43
C GLU A 420 45.86 0.17 -1.66
N ASP A 421 46.55 -0.55 -2.53
CA ASP A 421 48.00 -0.69 -2.59
C ASP A 421 48.46 -1.13 -4.01
N GLN A 422 49.11 -0.23 -4.75
CA GLN A 422 50.10 -0.58 -5.79
C GLN A 422 51.23 0.46 -5.80
N SER A 423 52.04 0.43 -4.75
CA SER A 423 53.44 0.88 -4.76
C SER A 423 54.07 0.52 -3.42
N GLY A 424 55.06 -0.35 -3.27
CA GLY A 424 55.96 -1.06 -4.17
C GLY A 424 57.13 -1.57 -3.32
N ASN A 425 57.91 -2.50 -3.86
CA ASN A 425 59.21 -2.98 -3.35
C ASN A 425 59.28 -3.67 -1.98
#